data_AF-A0A1Q7T599-F1
#
_entry.id   AF-A0A1Q7T599-F1
#
_cell.length_a   1.000
_cell.length_b   1.000
_cell.length_c   1.000
_cell.angle_alpha   90.00
_cell.angle_beta   90.00
_cell.angle_gamma   90.00
#
_symmetry.space_group_name_H-M   'P 1'
#
loop_
_entity.id
_entity.type
_entity.pdbx_description
1 polymer ?
#
loop_
_entity_poly.entity_id
_entity_poly.type
_entity_poly.pdbx_seq_one_letter_code
_entity_poly.pdbx_strand_id
1 'polypeptide(L)'
;MHPTYQFSHTYGYRAQRFRCPLLFPQANGESCEYEQFKKGTGCVKDLNWEAGAQMRVTLDRHGPLYQAVYRQRTSTERANSHAKKQLLLDHPLVRNFRSVRHLNTLTCILINLKALLRAKSINASLLPTIPLRN
;
A
#
# COMPACT_ATOMS: atom_id res chain seq x y z
N MET A 1 -5.01 19.09 -9.37
CA MET A 1 -5.44 19.96 -8.24
C MET A 1 -4.29 20.87 -7.87
N HIS A 2 -4.57 22.10 -7.41
CA HIS A 2 -3.56 23.09 -7.06
C HIS A 2 -3.22 23.02 -5.55
N PRO A 3 -1.96 22.84 -5.14
CA PRO A 3 -1.58 22.87 -3.73
C PRO A 3 -1.67 24.29 -3.17
N THR A 4 -2.09 24.43 -1.90
CA THR A 4 -2.27 25.74 -1.26
C THR A 4 -1.39 25.89 -0.02
N TYR A 5 -1.79 25.34 1.12
CA TYR A 5 -1.03 25.40 2.36
C TYR A 5 -1.01 24.06 3.08
N GLN A 6 -0.06 23.94 4.01
CA GLN A 6 0.07 22.80 4.91
C GLN A 6 -0.42 23.16 6.31
N PHE A 7 -0.92 22.17 7.04
CA PHE A 7 -1.40 22.35 8.40
C PHE A 7 -1.28 21.06 9.20
N SER A 8 -1.28 21.16 10.53
CA SER A 8 -1.29 19.99 11.42
C SER A 8 -2.70 19.40 11.47
N HIS A 9 -2.87 18.17 10.97
CA HIS A 9 -4.14 17.47 11.04
C HIS A 9 -4.42 17.00 12.47
N THR A 10 -5.70 16.92 12.85
CA THR A 10 -6.16 16.40 14.15
C THR A 10 -5.76 14.95 14.45
N TYR A 11 -5.23 14.23 13.44
CA TYR A 11 -4.75 12.85 13.55
C TYR A 11 -3.22 12.77 13.69
N GLY A 12 -2.55 13.89 13.96
CA GLY A 12 -1.13 13.92 14.28
C GLY A 12 -0.18 13.83 13.09
N TYR A 13 -0.62 14.19 11.89
CA TYR A 13 0.22 14.24 10.69
C TYR A 13 0.12 15.60 10.01
N ARG A 14 1.13 15.96 9.22
CA ARG A 14 1.10 17.17 8.39
C ARG A 14 0.23 16.91 7.16
N ALA A 15 -0.80 17.73 6.96
CA ALA A 15 -1.66 17.68 5.79
C ALA A 15 -1.28 18.77 4.78
N GLN A 16 -1.53 18.52 3.49
CA GLN A 16 -1.47 19.50 2.40
C GLN A 16 -2.86 19.67 1.82
N ARG A 17 -3.35 20.91 1.80
CA ARG A 17 -4.61 21.26 1.15
C ARG A 17 -4.42 21.45 -0.34
N PHE A 18 -5.26 20.77 -1.11
CA PHE A 18 -5.40 20.90 -2.55
C PHE A 18 -6.75 21.49 -2.90
N ARG A 19 -6.77 22.40 -3.87
CA ARG A 19 -7.99 23.04 -4.37
C ARG A 19 -8.16 22.83 -5.87
N CYS A 20 -9.37 23.11 -6.36
CA CYS A 20 -9.71 23.00 -7.78
C CYS A 20 -8.80 23.92 -8.61
N PRO A 21 -8.09 23.40 -9.63
CA PRO A 21 -7.19 24.21 -10.43
C PRO A 21 -7.92 25.21 -11.34
N LEU A 22 -9.22 24.99 -11.60
CA LEU A 22 -10.04 25.91 -12.40
C LEU A 22 -10.55 27.12 -11.61
N LEU A 23 -10.51 27.06 -10.27
CA LEU A 23 -11.00 28.12 -9.38
C LEU A 23 -9.91 28.75 -8.51
N PHE A 24 -8.74 28.10 -8.38
CA PHE A 24 -7.62 28.54 -7.55
C PHE A 24 -6.32 28.59 -8.34
N PRO A 25 -5.49 29.65 -8.15
CA PRO A 25 -5.70 30.78 -7.22
C PRO A 25 -6.74 31.81 -7.69
N GLN A 26 -7.04 31.86 -8.99
CA GLN A 26 -8.11 32.65 -9.59
C GLN A 26 -8.89 31.76 -10.56
N ALA A 27 -10.16 32.10 -10.81
CA ALA A 27 -10.97 31.35 -11.76
C ALA A 27 -10.46 31.56 -13.19
N ASN A 28 -10.27 30.48 -13.94
CA ASN A 28 -9.79 30.53 -15.33
C ASN A 28 -10.92 30.61 -16.37
N GLY A 29 -12.19 30.58 -15.93
CA GLY A 29 -13.38 30.63 -16.79
C GLY A 29 -13.82 29.27 -17.34
N GLU A 30 -13.04 28.21 -17.15
CA GLU A 30 -13.44 26.85 -17.52
C GLU A 30 -14.38 26.23 -16.48
N SER A 31 -15.17 25.25 -16.89
CA SER A 31 -16.13 24.57 -16.02
C SER A 31 -15.88 23.06 -15.91
N CYS A 32 -16.41 22.46 -14.85
CA CYS A 32 -16.33 21.04 -14.57
C CYS A 32 -17.71 20.52 -14.14
N GLU A 33 -18.07 19.30 -14.55
CA GLU A 33 -19.38 18.71 -14.23
C GLU A 33 -19.51 18.21 -12.79
N TYR A 34 -18.41 18.19 -12.03
CA TYR A 34 -18.38 17.66 -10.67
C TYR A 34 -19.23 18.52 -9.72
N GLU A 35 -19.96 17.88 -8.80
CA GLU A 35 -20.98 18.54 -7.99
C GLU A 35 -20.42 19.69 -7.13
N GLN A 36 -19.22 19.52 -6.59
CA GLN A 36 -18.52 20.52 -5.79
C GLN A 36 -18.15 21.75 -6.61
N PHE A 37 -17.96 21.61 -7.93
CA PHE A 37 -17.73 22.73 -8.84
C PHE A 37 -19.01 23.56 -9.01
N LYS A 38 -20.17 22.91 -9.17
CA LYS A 38 -21.48 23.58 -9.26
C LYS A 38 -21.81 24.43 -8.02
N LYS A 39 -21.23 24.09 -6.85
CA LYS A 39 -21.35 24.84 -5.59
C LYS A 39 -20.38 26.04 -5.48
N GLY A 40 -19.63 26.35 -6.54
CA GLY A 40 -18.68 27.49 -6.60
C GLY A 40 -17.39 27.32 -5.80
N THR A 41 -17.25 26.26 -5.00
CA THR A 41 -16.04 26.01 -4.19
C THR A 41 -15.01 25.17 -4.93
N GLY A 42 -15.48 24.31 -5.84
CA GLY A 42 -14.67 23.30 -6.52
C GLY A 42 -14.20 22.18 -5.59
N CYS A 43 -13.43 21.25 -6.15
CA CYS A 43 -12.84 20.15 -5.38
C CYS A 43 -11.87 20.69 -4.31
N VAL A 44 -12.04 20.25 -3.06
CA VAL A 44 -11.09 20.48 -1.97
C VAL A 44 -10.68 19.12 -1.41
N LYS A 45 -9.39 18.91 -1.21
CA LYS A 45 -8.87 17.66 -0.64
C LYS A 45 -7.66 17.94 0.23
N ASP A 46 -7.72 17.42 1.45
CA ASP A 46 -6.60 17.45 2.38
C ASP A 46 -5.94 16.07 2.35
N LEU A 47 -4.68 16.03 1.90
CA LEU A 47 -3.91 14.81 1.84
C LEU A 47 -2.93 14.76 3.00
N ASN A 48 -2.75 13.59 3.59
CA ASN A 48 -1.58 13.32 4.43
C ASN A 48 -0.31 13.57 3.59
N TRP A 49 0.52 14.48 4.07
CA TRP A 49 1.71 14.98 3.39
C TRP A 49 3.02 14.44 4.00
N GLU A 50 2.93 13.36 4.76
CA GLU A 50 4.10 12.59 5.19
C GLU A 50 4.65 11.76 4.04
N ALA A 51 5.95 11.43 4.10
CA ALA A 51 6.65 10.71 3.04
C ALA A 51 5.92 9.42 2.62
N GLY A 52 5.48 8.61 3.60
CA GLY A 52 4.76 7.35 3.32
C GLY A 52 3.40 7.54 2.65
N ALA A 53 2.70 8.64 2.92
CA ALA A 53 1.42 8.94 2.29
C ALA A 53 1.62 9.48 0.86
N GLN A 54 2.61 10.36 0.67
CA GLN A 54 2.99 10.84 -0.65
C GLN A 54 3.35 9.67 -1.56
N MET A 55 4.21 8.75 -1.09
CA MET A 55 4.56 7.52 -1.83
C MET A 55 3.34 6.73 -2.28
N ARG A 56 2.29 6.61 -1.45
CA ARG A 56 1.06 5.88 -1.82
C ARG A 56 0.25 6.60 -2.89
N VAL A 57 0.16 7.92 -2.84
CA VAL A 57 -0.64 8.71 -3.79
C VAL A 57 0.06 8.81 -5.14
N THR A 58 1.38 8.91 -5.16
CA THR A 58 2.17 9.03 -6.40
C THR A 58 2.51 7.69 -7.04
N LEU A 59 2.25 6.56 -6.36
CA LEU A 59 2.53 5.23 -6.90
C LEU A 59 1.74 4.95 -8.18
N ASP A 60 2.46 4.70 -9.28
CA ASP A 60 1.89 4.20 -10.51
C ASP A 60 1.45 2.74 -10.32
N ARG A 61 0.13 2.54 -10.22
CA ARG A 61 -0.48 1.22 -10.03
C ARG A 61 -0.65 0.43 -11.32
N HIS A 62 -0.49 1.08 -12.47
CA HIS A 62 -0.56 0.43 -13.77
C HIS A 62 0.82 0.05 -14.29
N GLY A 63 1.88 0.62 -13.72
CA GLY A 63 3.25 0.33 -14.05
C GLY A 63 3.61 -1.16 -13.91
N PRO A 64 4.44 -1.70 -14.82
CA PRO A 64 4.79 -3.12 -14.85
C PRO A 64 5.48 -3.57 -13.56
N LEU A 65 6.33 -2.72 -12.97
CA LEU A 65 7.00 -3.03 -11.70
C LEU A 65 6.02 -3.14 -10.54
N TYR A 66 5.07 -2.20 -10.43
CA TYR A 66 4.03 -2.28 -9.40
C TYR A 66 3.22 -3.56 -9.57
N GLN A 67 2.76 -3.87 -10.78
CA GLN A 67 1.97 -5.07 -11.05
C GLN A 67 2.75 -6.35 -10.73
N ALA A 68 4.05 -6.41 -11.07
CA ALA A 68 4.92 -7.54 -10.76
C ALA A 68 5.07 -7.77 -9.26
N VAL A 69 5.25 -6.71 -8.46
CA VAL A 69 5.31 -6.80 -7.00
C VAL A 69 3.92 -7.10 -6.41
N TYR A 70 2.87 -6.43 -6.89
CA TYR A 70 1.51 -6.57 -6.38
C TYR A 70 0.93 -7.98 -6.58
N ARG A 71 1.29 -8.66 -7.67
CA ARG A 71 0.93 -10.07 -7.90
C ARG A 71 1.47 -11.01 -6.81
N GLN A 72 2.50 -10.61 -6.08
CA GLN A 72 3.06 -11.39 -4.97
C GLN A 72 2.22 -11.27 -3.68
N ARG A 73 1.22 -10.39 -3.61
CA ARG A 73 0.44 -10.12 -2.37
C ARG A 73 -0.20 -11.35 -1.73
N THR A 74 -0.58 -12.34 -2.53
CA THR A 74 -1.24 -13.56 -2.04
C THR A 74 -0.26 -14.64 -1.57
N SER A 75 1.06 -14.37 -1.61
CA SER A 75 2.08 -15.36 -1.26
C SER A 75 1.99 -15.77 0.21
N THR A 76 1.74 -14.82 1.11
CA THR A 76 1.57 -15.09 2.55
C THR A 76 0.31 -15.91 2.81
N GLU A 77 -0.81 -15.61 2.15
CA GLU A 77 -2.08 -16.35 2.29
C GLU A 77 -1.94 -17.79 1.81
N ARG A 78 -1.26 -18.00 0.67
CA ARG A 78 -0.96 -19.33 0.13
C ARG A 78 -0.06 -20.12 1.07
N ALA A 79 0.99 -19.49 1.59
CA ALA A 79 1.92 -20.14 2.50
C ALA A 79 1.24 -20.52 3.84
N ASN A 80 0.39 -19.65 4.38
CA ASN A 80 -0.43 -19.95 5.55
C ASN A 80 -1.43 -21.09 5.29
N SER A 81 -2.10 -21.09 4.13
CA SER A 81 -3.03 -22.17 3.75
C SER A 81 -2.32 -23.52 3.60
N HIS A 82 -1.13 -23.51 3.03
CA HIS A 82 -0.29 -24.70 2.91
C HIS A 82 0.15 -25.22 4.27
N ALA A 83 0.54 -24.33 5.18
CA ALA A 83 0.94 -24.69 6.54
C ALA A 83 -0.20 -25.32 7.34
N LYS A 84 -1.41 -24.76 7.25
CA LYS A 84 -2.60 -25.35 7.87
C LYS A 84 -2.82 -26.79 7.44
N LYS A 85 -2.78 -27.05 6.13
CA LYS A 85 -3.06 -28.36 5.55
C LYS A 85 -1.92 -29.37 5.73
N GLN A 86 -0.67 -28.97 5.51
CA GLN A 86 0.46 -29.90 5.46
C GLN A 86 1.22 -30.03 6.79
N LEU A 87 1.14 -29.03 7.67
CA LEU A 87 1.79 -29.06 8.99
C LEU A 87 0.77 -29.32 10.11
N LEU A 88 -0.46 -29.67 9.74
CA LEU A 88 -1.56 -30.01 10.66
C LEU A 88 -1.75 -28.95 11.74
N LEU A 89 -1.57 -27.66 11.44
CA LEU A 89 -1.77 -26.59 12.43
C LEU A 89 -3.22 -26.52 12.93
N ASP A 90 -4.18 -26.94 12.11
CA ASP A 90 -5.59 -27.05 12.50
C ASP A 90 -5.85 -28.30 13.37
N HIS A 91 -4.96 -29.29 13.33
CA HIS A 91 -5.01 -30.54 14.12
C HIS A 91 -3.63 -30.90 14.72
N PRO A 92 -3.10 -30.06 15.63
CA PRO A 92 -1.72 -30.16 16.07
C PRO A 92 -1.47 -31.45 16.86
N LEU A 93 -0.51 -32.28 16.41
CA LEU A 93 -0.16 -33.57 17.01
C LEU A 93 0.75 -33.43 18.26
N VAL A 94 0.48 -32.45 19.12
CA VAL A 94 1.24 -32.19 20.36
C VAL A 94 0.32 -32.15 21.57
N ARG A 95 0.86 -32.56 22.73
CA ARG A 95 0.04 -32.95 23.90
C ARG A 95 -0.45 -31.80 24.79
N ASN A 96 0.01 -30.56 24.59
CA ASN A 96 -0.37 -29.43 25.44
C ASN A 96 -0.37 -28.10 24.69
N PHE A 97 -1.12 -27.13 25.22
CA PHE A 97 -1.32 -25.81 24.61
C PHE A 97 -0.02 -25.01 24.44
N ARG A 98 0.94 -25.13 25.37
CA ARG A 98 2.24 -24.45 25.25
C ARG A 98 3.01 -24.97 24.04
N SER A 99 3.04 -26.28 23.85
CA SER A 99 3.63 -26.91 22.67
C SER A 99 2.90 -26.52 21.38
N VAL A 100 1.57 -26.42 21.39
CA VAL A 100 0.80 -25.92 20.24
C VAL A 100 1.22 -24.49 19.89
N ARG A 101 1.29 -23.60 20.87
CA ARG A 101 1.71 -22.19 20.66
C ARG A 101 3.12 -22.09 20.11
N HIS A 102 4.07 -22.84 20.67
CA HIS A 102 5.45 -22.85 20.19
C HIS A 102 5.55 -23.38 18.77
N LEU A 103 4.88 -24.51 18.46
CA LEU A 103 4.86 -25.09 17.12
C LEU A 103 4.27 -24.12 16.09
N ASN A 104 3.15 -23.47 16.41
CA ASN A 104 2.52 -22.48 15.55
C ASN A 104 3.45 -21.27 15.32
N THR A 105 4.06 -20.76 16.39
CA THR A 105 4.99 -19.61 16.32
C THR A 105 6.19 -19.93 15.43
N LEU A 106 6.86 -21.06 15.68
CA LEU A 106 8.00 -21.51 14.87
C LEU A 106 7.60 -21.69 13.40
N THR A 107 6.43 -22.28 13.15
CA THR A 107 5.92 -22.48 11.80
C THR A 107 5.71 -21.15 11.07
N CYS A 108 5.04 -20.17 11.70
CA CYS A 108 4.87 -18.84 11.13
C CYS A 108 6.21 -18.16 10.83
N ILE A 109 7.19 -18.25 11.73
CA ILE A 109 8.53 -17.69 11.53
C ILE A 109 9.21 -18.31 10.31
N LEU A 110 9.24 -19.65 10.22
CA LEU A 110 9.90 -20.35 9.12
C LEU A 110 9.23 -20.08 7.77
N ILE A 111 7.89 -20.00 7.74
CA ILE A 111 7.15 -19.66 6.53
C ILE A 111 7.47 -18.24 6.08
N ASN A 112 7.42 -17.27 6.99
CA ASN A 112 7.73 -15.89 6.68
C ASN A 112 9.17 -15.72 6.21
N LEU A 113 10.12 -16.45 6.81
CA LEU A 113 11.51 -16.47 6.37
C LEU A 113 11.64 -16.99 4.93
N LYS A 114 11.02 -18.14 4.60
CA LYS A 114 11.03 -18.69 3.24
C LYS A 114 10.34 -17.76 2.24
N ALA A 115 9.21 -17.17 2.61
CA ALA A 115 8.50 -16.20 1.78
C ALA A 115 9.34 -14.96 1.51
N LEU A 116 10.03 -14.43 2.53
CA LEU A 116 10.93 -13.28 2.39
C LEU A 116 12.12 -13.60 1.47
N LEU A 117 12.76 -14.75 1.62
CA LEU A 117 13.86 -15.18 0.75
C LEU A 117 13.42 -15.27 -0.71
N ARG A 118 12.24 -15.86 -0.97
CA ARG A 118 11.66 -15.93 -2.32
C ARG A 118 11.33 -14.56 -2.88
N ALA A 119 10.69 -13.69 -2.09
CA ALA A 119 10.36 -12.33 -2.51
C ALA A 119 11.63 -11.52 -2.83
N LYS A 120 12.68 -11.64 -2.01
CA LYS A 120 13.99 -11.01 -2.29
C LYS A 120 14.59 -11.50 -3.60
N SER A 121 14.58 -12.81 -3.85
CA SER A 121 15.08 -13.39 -5.10
C SER A 121 14.31 -12.90 -6.33
N ILE A 122 12.97 -12.93 -6.29
CA ILE A 122 12.13 -12.44 -7.39
C ILE A 122 12.35 -10.94 -7.60
N ASN A 123 12.36 -10.15 -6.54
CA ASN A 123 12.54 -8.70 -6.66
C ASN A 123 13.92 -8.34 -7.20
N ALA A 124 14.97 -9.09 -6.84
CA ALA A 124 16.30 -8.91 -7.42
C ALA A 124 16.31 -9.12 -8.95
N SER A 125 15.48 -10.01 -9.50
CA SER A 125 15.37 -10.18 -10.96
C SER A 125 14.47 -9.14 -11.64
N LEU A 126 13.62 -8.43 -10.88
CA LEU A 126 12.73 -7.38 -11.39
C LEU A 126 13.42 -6.00 -11.53
N LEU A 127 14.46 -5.74 -10.74
CA LEU A 127 15.18 -4.46 -10.75
C LEU A 127 16.10 -4.22 -11.97
N PRO A 128 16.82 -5.22 -12.53
CA PRO A 128 17.69 -5.01 -13.70
C PRO A 128 16.94 -4.99 -15.05
N THR A 129 15.64 -5.28 -15.08
CA THR A 129 14.88 -5.48 -16.34
C THR A 129 14.08 -4.28 -16.81
N ILE A 130 14.10 -3.16 -16.07
CA ILE A 130 13.38 -1.93 -16.43
C ILE A 130 14.37 -0.77 -16.38
N PRO A 131 14.70 -0.10 -17.50
CA PRO A 131 15.58 1.06 -17.46
C PRO A 131 14.94 2.12 -16.57
N LEU A 132 15.71 2.65 -15.62
CA LEU A 132 15.35 3.86 -14.90
C LEU A 132 15.13 4.94 -15.95
N ARG A 133 13.89 5.41 -16.13
CA ARG A 133 13.63 6.58 -16.95
C ARG A 133 14.29 7.77 -16.23
N ASN A 134 15.30 8.35 -16.88
CA ASN A 134 15.85 9.65 -16.55
C ASN A 134 14.78 10.74 -16.70
#